data_AF-A0A2M7UTS0-F1
#
_entry.id   AF-A0A2M7UTS0-F1
#
_cell.length_a   1.000
_cell.length_b   1.000
_cell.length_c   1.000
_cell.angle_alpha   90.00
_cell.angle_beta   90.00
_cell.angle_gamma   90.00
#
_symmetry.space_group_name_H-M   'P 1'
#
loop_
_entity.id
_entity.type
_entity.pdbx_description
1 polymer ?
#
loop_
_entity_poly.entity_id
_entity_poly.type
_entity_poly.pdbx_seq_one_letter_code
_entity_poly.pdbx_strand_id
1 'polypeptide(L)'
;MAPLLDDMKSGDFYFNRTFQKSPELIGELAKSLILGQKEAGILTAIKHFPGYVGIPFNPENKLAEISLPEISQFKKAMEAKPDLVMASNVIYKEIDPSLPFTFSSKGVQFLKSNLGEEVLIISDDLSQNSLLRNFSLKEIITKPLEAGVDILIFSGYRLPVEQGLDTFFAAVKNKEVSEERINEAISRIIQLKQNLLK
;
A
#
# COMPACT_ATOMS: atom_id res chain seq x y z
N MET A 1 -7.21 -4.80 7.46
CA MET A 1 -6.79 -4.26 6.14
C MET A 1 -7.24 -5.21 5.04
N ALA A 2 -8.37 -4.88 4.42
CA ALA A 2 -9.10 -5.67 3.42
C ALA A 2 -10.04 -4.73 2.65
N PRO A 3 -10.55 -5.12 1.47
CA PRO A 3 -10.34 -6.40 0.75
C PRO A 3 -9.04 -6.53 -0.05
N LEU A 4 -8.69 -7.76 -0.44
CA LEU A 4 -7.67 -8.07 -1.46
C LEU A 4 -8.33 -8.12 -2.85
N LEU A 5 -7.81 -7.35 -3.81
CA LEU A 5 -8.41 -7.19 -5.14
C LEU A 5 -7.57 -7.81 -6.27
N ASP A 6 -6.49 -8.51 -5.95
CA ASP A 6 -5.61 -9.07 -6.96
C ASP A 6 -6.34 -10.18 -7.76
N ASP A 7 -6.32 -10.12 -9.09
CA ASP A 7 -6.93 -11.10 -10.02
C ASP A 7 -5.97 -12.26 -10.34
N MET A 8 -5.40 -12.83 -9.28
CA MET A 8 -4.36 -13.86 -9.38
C MET A 8 -4.85 -15.16 -10.01
N LYS A 9 -3.91 -15.89 -10.60
CA LYS A 9 -4.14 -17.23 -11.17
C LYS A 9 -3.58 -18.31 -10.25
N SER A 10 -4.07 -19.54 -10.45
CA SER A 10 -3.51 -20.72 -9.79
C SER A 10 -2.00 -20.81 -10.10
N GLY A 11 -1.18 -20.81 -9.06
CA GLY A 11 0.28 -20.75 -9.15
C GLY A 11 0.88 -19.48 -8.53
N ASP A 12 0.09 -18.40 -8.41
CA ASP A 12 0.50 -17.20 -7.68
C ASP A 12 0.47 -17.44 -6.17
N PHE A 13 1.45 -16.89 -5.45
CA PHE A 13 1.68 -17.15 -4.04
C PHE A 13 0.48 -16.80 -3.15
N TYR A 14 -0.20 -15.70 -3.45
CA TYR A 14 -1.36 -15.24 -2.67
C TYR A 14 -2.72 -15.68 -3.27
N PHE A 15 -2.75 -16.60 -4.24
CA PHE A 15 -3.99 -17.01 -4.93
C PHE A 15 -5.13 -17.43 -3.99
N ASN A 16 -4.82 -18.12 -2.89
CA ASN A 16 -5.83 -18.57 -1.92
C ASN A 16 -6.47 -17.44 -1.10
N ARG A 17 -5.97 -16.21 -1.22
CA ARG A 17 -6.51 -15.03 -0.53
C ARG A 17 -7.42 -14.20 -1.44
N THR A 18 -7.44 -14.47 -2.74
CA THR A 18 -8.22 -13.68 -3.71
C THR A 18 -9.66 -14.17 -3.75
N PHE A 19 -10.54 -13.40 -4.39
CA PHE A 19 -11.91 -13.85 -4.65
C PHE A 19 -11.98 -14.95 -5.73
N GLN A 20 -10.90 -15.19 -6.48
CA GLN A 20 -10.82 -16.21 -7.54
C GLN A 20 -11.93 -16.05 -8.60
N LYS A 21 -12.19 -14.80 -9.02
CA LYS A 21 -13.19 -14.40 -10.02
C LYS A 21 -12.55 -13.50 -11.09
N SER A 22 -13.33 -13.11 -12.10
CA SER A 22 -12.90 -12.09 -13.06
C SER A 22 -12.72 -10.73 -12.38
N PRO A 23 -11.90 -9.82 -12.94
CA PRO A 23 -11.70 -8.47 -12.39
C PRO A 23 -13.01 -7.72 -12.12
N GLU A 24 -14.00 -7.83 -13.01
CA GLU A 24 -15.29 -7.17 -12.84
C GLU A 24 -16.01 -7.65 -11.58
N LEU A 25 -16.08 -8.97 -11.39
CA LEU A 25 -16.75 -9.58 -10.23
C LEU A 25 -15.94 -9.38 -8.94
N ILE A 26 -14.60 -9.37 -9.02
CA ILE A 26 -13.73 -8.97 -7.89
C ILE A 26 -14.11 -7.56 -7.42
N GLY A 27 -14.25 -6.61 -8.34
CA GLY A 27 -14.63 -5.24 -8.04
C GLY A 27 -15.99 -5.12 -7.34
N GLU A 28 -17.01 -5.84 -7.82
CA GLU A 28 -18.36 -5.86 -7.22
C GLU A 28 -18.38 -6.51 -5.82
N LEU A 29 -17.64 -7.61 -5.64
CA LEU A 29 -17.51 -8.29 -4.35
C LEU A 29 -16.75 -7.41 -3.34
N ALA A 30 -15.66 -6.79 -3.78
CA ALA A 30 -14.88 -5.85 -2.96
C ALA A 30 -15.74 -4.65 -2.54
N LYS A 31 -16.48 -4.05 -3.48
CA LYS A 31 -17.45 -2.97 -3.21
C LYS A 31 -18.46 -3.37 -2.15
N SER A 32 -19.06 -4.56 -2.27
CA SER A 32 -20.04 -5.07 -1.31
C SER A 32 -19.43 -5.27 0.08
N LEU A 33 -18.22 -5.82 0.17
CA LEU A 33 -17.51 -6.00 1.44
C LEU A 33 -17.14 -4.66 2.08
N ILE A 34 -16.69 -3.68 1.29
CA ILE A 34 -16.37 -2.34 1.79
C ILE A 34 -17.62 -1.69 2.38
N LEU A 35 -18.75 -1.75 1.68
CA LEU A 35 -20.01 -1.18 2.16
C LEU A 35 -20.45 -1.81 3.50
N GLY A 36 -20.42 -3.15 3.60
CA GLY A 36 -20.76 -3.83 4.86
C GLY A 36 -19.81 -3.52 6.01
N GLN A 37 -18.50 -3.38 5.75
CA GLN A 37 -17.53 -2.94 6.76
C GLN A 37 -17.83 -1.52 7.24
N LYS A 38 -18.18 -0.62 6.31
CA LYS A 38 -18.51 0.78 6.63
C LYS A 38 -19.81 0.91 7.41
N GLU A 39 -20.83 0.09 7.12
CA GLU A 39 -22.05 0.02 7.93
C GLU A 39 -21.76 -0.37 9.38
N ALA A 40 -20.72 -1.17 9.62
CA ALA A 40 -20.26 -1.54 10.96
C ALA A 40 -19.26 -0.54 11.58
N GLY A 41 -19.00 0.61 10.93
CA GLY A 41 -18.01 1.59 11.41
C GLY A 41 -16.55 1.14 11.30
N ILE A 42 -16.26 0.16 10.44
CA ILE A 42 -14.91 -0.41 10.25
C ILE A 42 -14.24 0.24 9.05
N LEU A 43 -13.04 0.79 9.26
CA LEU A 43 -12.20 1.31 8.17
C LEU A 43 -11.75 0.21 7.21
N THR A 44 -11.66 0.59 5.95
CA THR A 44 -11.33 -0.31 4.83
C THR A 44 -10.00 0.08 4.19
N ALA A 45 -9.27 -0.92 3.71
CA ALA A 45 -7.99 -0.72 3.04
C ALA A 45 -7.91 -1.69 1.86
N ILE A 46 -8.25 -1.20 0.67
CA ILE A 46 -8.14 -2.01 -0.55
C ILE A 46 -6.68 -2.31 -0.83
N LYS A 47 -6.37 -3.54 -1.20
CA LYS A 47 -4.99 -3.97 -1.34
C LYS A 47 -4.77 -5.06 -2.39
N HIS A 48 -3.53 -5.25 -2.86
CA HIS A 48 -2.42 -4.29 -2.73
C HIS A 48 -2.29 -3.60 -4.07
N PHE A 49 -2.38 -2.28 -4.12
CA PHE A 49 -2.34 -1.59 -5.40
C PHE A 49 -0.91 -1.57 -5.98
N PRO A 50 -0.72 -1.80 -7.29
CA PRO A 50 -1.71 -2.21 -8.30
C PRO A 50 -1.97 -3.73 -8.39
N GLY A 51 -1.16 -4.58 -7.76
CA GLY A 51 -1.48 -6.00 -7.57
C GLY A 51 -0.26 -6.92 -7.57
N TYR A 52 -0.29 -8.01 -6.80
CA TYR A 52 0.81 -8.99 -6.72
C TYR A 52 0.69 -10.13 -7.75
N VAL A 53 0.06 -9.88 -8.90
CA VAL A 53 -0.27 -10.90 -9.92
C VAL A 53 1.01 -11.47 -10.56
N GLY A 54 1.06 -12.79 -10.76
CA GLY A 54 2.18 -13.45 -11.44
C GLY A 54 3.40 -13.74 -10.57
N ILE A 55 3.31 -13.58 -9.24
CA ILE A 55 4.41 -13.87 -8.32
C ILE A 55 4.26 -15.29 -7.75
N PRO A 56 5.12 -16.27 -8.10
CA PRO A 56 4.96 -17.67 -7.68
C PRO A 56 5.65 -18.01 -6.35
N PHE A 57 6.26 -17.03 -5.68
CA PHE A 57 7.02 -17.21 -4.43
C PHE A 57 6.60 -16.17 -3.38
N ASN A 58 7.01 -16.34 -2.12
CA ASN A 58 6.69 -15.36 -1.08
C ASN A 58 7.42 -14.02 -1.33
N PRO A 59 6.70 -12.93 -1.70
CA PRO A 59 7.31 -11.64 -2.01
C PRO A 59 7.87 -10.92 -0.76
N GLU A 60 7.49 -11.34 0.45
CA GLU A 60 8.08 -10.81 1.68
C GLU A 60 9.53 -11.28 1.89
N ASN A 61 9.92 -12.38 1.26
CA ASN A 61 11.25 -12.98 1.43
C ASN A 61 12.22 -12.57 0.31
N LYS A 62 11.68 -12.26 -0.87
CA LYS A 62 12.45 -11.91 -2.07
C LYS A 62 11.70 -10.81 -2.81
N LEU A 63 12.40 -9.74 -3.18
CA LEU A 63 11.80 -8.65 -3.95
C LEU A 63 11.37 -9.17 -5.33
N ALA A 64 10.12 -8.91 -5.68
CA ALA A 64 9.56 -9.30 -6.96
C ALA A 64 9.62 -8.14 -7.97
N GLU A 65 9.93 -8.49 -9.21
CA GLU A 65 9.82 -7.61 -10.38
C GLU A 65 8.79 -8.24 -11.31
N ILE A 66 7.69 -7.54 -11.58
CA ILE A 66 6.59 -8.04 -12.41
C ILE A 66 6.11 -6.96 -13.37
N SER A 67 5.31 -7.36 -14.36
CA SER A 67 4.60 -6.41 -15.21
C SER A 67 3.43 -5.78 -14.47
N LEU A 68 3.10 -4.55 -14.84
CA LEU A 68 1.93 -3.83 -14.32
C LEU A 68 0.63 -4.62 -14.62
N PRO A 69 -0.15 -5.04 -13.60
CA PRO A 69 -1.40 -5.74 -13.80
C PRO A 69 -2.54 -4.79 -14.20
N GLU A 70 -3.68 -5.37 -14.59
CA GLU A 70 -4.92 -4.60 -14.75
C GLU A 70 -5.44 -4.12 -13.38
N ILE A 71 -6.05 -2.93 -13.37
CA ILE A 71 -6.53 -2.25 -12.16
C ILE A 71 -8.02 -1.88 -12.20
N SER A 72 -8.79 -2.40 -13.16
CA SER A 72 -10.21 -2.08 -13.34
C SER A 72 -11.05 -2.41 -12.10
N GLN A 73 -10.72 -3.50 -11.42
CA GLN A 73 -11.31 -3.93 -10.15
C GLN A 73 -11.06 -2.95 -9.00
N PHE A 74 -9.88 -2.30 -8.96
CA PHE A 74 -9.60 -1.24 -7.97
C PHE A 74 -10.46 -0.01 -8.24
N LYS A 75 -10.56 0.42 -9.51
CA LYS A 75 -11.44 1.53 -9.92
C LYS A 75 -12.89 1.24 -9.55
N LYS A 76 -13.34 0.00 -9.74
CA LYS A 76 -14.68 -0.43 -9.35
C LYS A 76 -14.91 -0.36 -7.85
N ALA A 77 -13.95 -0.82 -7.04
CA ALA A 77 -14.03 -0.75 -5.59
C ALA A 77 -14.04 0.70 -5.06
N MET A 78 -13.44 1.65 -5.77
CA MET A 78 -13.51 3.08 -5.41
C MET A 78 -14.93 3.63 -5.40
N GLU A 79 -15.90 3.01 -6.08
CA GLU A 79 -17.32 3.38 -5.98
C GLU A 79 -17.87 3.26 -4.54
N ALA A 80 -17.30 2.38 -3.70
CA ALA A 80 -17.64 2.28 -2.27
C ALA A 80 -16.92 3.30 -1.38
N LYS A 81 -15.98 4.08 -1.95
CA LYS A 81 -15.12 5.05 -1.26
C LYS A 81 -14.38 4.41 -0.08
N PRO A 82 -13.47 3.44 -0.32
CA PRO A 82 -12.65 2.89 0.73
C PRO A 82 -11.78 3.99 1.36
N ASP A 83 -11.41 3.80 2.61
CA ASP A 83 -10.73 4.82 3.41
C ASP A 83 -9.22 4.89 3.09
N LEU A 84 -8.65 3.74 2.76
CA LEU A 84 -7.21 3.57 2.56
C LEU A 84 -6.95 2.77 1.28
N VAL A 85 -5.82 3.06 0.63
CA VAL A 85 -5.25 2.21 -0.42
C VAL A 85 -3.88 1.73 0.03
N MET A 86 -3.71 0.42 0.13
CA MET A 86 -2.43 -0.17 0.48
C MET A 86 -1.55 -0.31 -0.76
N ALA A 87 -0.38 0.33 -0.76
CA ALA A 87 0.60 0.23 -1.83
C ALA A 87 1.45 -1.05 -1.71
N SER A 88 1.80 -1.66 -2.85
CA SER A 88 2.60 -2.88 -2.92
C SER A 88 4.11 -2.62 -2.79
N ASN A 89 4.85 -3.62 -2.31
CA ASN A 89 6.31 -3.56 -2.14
C ASN A 89 7.06 -4.31 -3.25
N VAL A 90 6.53 -4.29 -4.47
CA VAL A 90 7.13 -4.93 -5.65
C VAL A 90 7.50 -3.90 -6.70
N ILE A 91 8.40 -4.26 -7.60
CA ILE A 91 8.84 -3.41 -8.71
C ILE A 91 7.96 -3.69 -9.94
N TYR A 92 7.43 -2.63 -10.55
CA TYR A 92 6.77 -2.69 -11.86
C TYR A 92 7.60 -1.90 -12.87
N LYS A 93 8.22 -2.59 -13.83
CA LYS A 93 9.20 -2.00 -14.76
C LYS A 93 8.63 -0.87 -15.60
N GLU A 94 7.34 -0.95 -15.89
CA GLU A 94 6.58 0.02 -16.66
C GLU A 94 6.33 1.34 -15.90
N ILE A 95 6.42 1.32 -14.56
CA ILE A 95 6.24 2.50 -13.70
C ILE A 95 7.59 3.04 -13.23
N ASP A 96 8.37 2.17 -12.58
CA ASP A 96 9.69 2.49 -12.06
C ASP A 96 10.52 1.20 -12.00
N PRO A 97 11.54 1.04 -12.86
CA PRO A 97 12.34 -0.18 -12.88
C PRO A 97 13.34 -0.27 -11.71
N SER A 98 13.49 0.79 -10.91
CA SER A 98 14.53 0.91 -9.89
C SER A 98 14.02 0.80 -8.46
N LEU A 99 12.75 1.11 -8.23
CA LEU A 99 12.17 1.22 -6.90
C LEU A 99 10.89 0.39 -6.78
N PRO A 100 10.66 -0.24 -5.61
CA PRO A 100 9.35 -0.78 -5.28
C PRO A 100 8.27 0.29 -5.42
N PHE A 101 7.04 -0.12 -5.77
CA PHE A 101 5.93 0.81 -6.02
C PHE A 101 5.69 1.76 -4.85
N THR A 102 5.69 1.25 -3.61
CA THR A 102 5.54 2.04 -2.37
C THR A 102 6.65 3.09 -2.19
N PHE A 103 7.81 2.94 -2.83
CA PHE A 103 8.96 3.84 -2.72
C PHE A 103 9.03 4.83 -3.88
N SER A 104 8.21 4.64 -4.92
CA SER A 104 8.29 5.39 -6.16
C SER A 104 7.26 6.51 -6.20
N SER A 105 7.72 7.76 -6.35
CA SER A 105 6.82 8.91 -6.59
C SER A 105 6.02 8.76 -7.88
N LYS A 106 6.57 8.08 -8.90
CA LYS A 106 5.83 7.71 -10.13
C LYS A 106 4.72 6.70 -9.82
N GLY A 107 4.99 5.74 -8.95
CA GLY A 107 3.99 4.78 -8.46
C GLY A 107 2.85 5.48 -7.72
N VAL A 108 3.19 6.35 -6.76
CA VAL A 108 2.18 7.12 -6.03
C VAL A 108 1.37 8.05 -6.95
N GLN A 109 2.02 8.71 -7.91
CA GLN A 109 1.31 9.51 -8.92
C GLN A 109 0.38 8.66 -9.78
N PHE A 110 0.82 7.46 -10.18
CA PHE A 110 -0.02 6.51 -10.91
C PHE A 110 -1.24 6.07 -10.08
N LEU A 111 -1.04 5.79 -8.78
CA LEU A 111 -2.13 5.47 -7.85
C LEU A 111 -3.14 6.62 -7.77
N LYS A 112 -2.69 7.84 -7.50
CA LYS A 112 -3.54 9.03 -7.37
C LYS A 112 -4.28 9.37 -8.66
N SER A 113 -3.62 9.25 -9.80
CA SER A 113 -4.24 9.50 -11.12
C SER A 113 -5.36 8.51 -11.44
N ASN A 114 -5.29 7.28 -10.90
CA ASN A 114 -6.28 6.24 -11.18
C ASN A 114 -7.36 6.11 -10.11
N LEU A 115 -7.05 6.42 -8.85
CA LEU A 115 -7.96 6.22 -7.71
C LEU A 115 -8.41 7.53 -7.05
N GLY A 116 -7.82 8.67 -7.41
CA GLY A 116 -8.13 10.00 -6.90
C GLY A 116 -7.03 10.55 -5.97
N GLU A 117 -6.85 11.87 -5.99
CA GLU A 117 -5.83 12.57 -5.18
C GLU A 117 -6.07 12.49 -3.67
N GLU A 118 -7.34 12.37 -3.27
CA GLU A 118 -7.76 12.39 -1.86
C GLU A 118 -7.49 11.06 -1.13
N VAL A 119 -7.18 9.97 -1.84
CA VAL A 119 -7.02 8.63 -1.23
C VAL A 119 -5.82 8.60 -0.30
N LEU A 120 -6.04 8.14 0.94
CA LEU A 120 -4.98 8.03 1.94
C LEU A 120 -4.18 6.74 1.68
N ILE A 121 -2.87 6.89 1.49
CA ILE A 121 -2.01 5.78 1.08
C ILE A 121 -1.33 5.19 2.31
N ILE A 122 -1.48 3.88 2.49
CA ILE A 122 -0.81 3.10 3.52
C ILE A 122 0.19 2.15 2.87
N SER A 123 1.38 1.97 3.44
CA SER A 123 2.31 0.98 2.93
C SER A 123 1.83 -0.44 3.24
N ASP A 124 2.25 -1.43 2.48
CA ASP A 124 2.38 -2.80 2.99
C ASP A 124 3.52 -2.85 4.05
N ASP A 125 3.70 -3.98 4.76
CA ASP A 125 4.70 -4.07 5.83
C ASP A 125 6.11 -3.78 5.32
N LEU A 126 6.71 -2.71 5.84
CA LEU A 126 8.04 -2.23 5.46
C LEU A 126 9.16 -3.04 6.11
N SER A 127 8.84 -3.83 7.14
CA SER A 127 9.80 -4.71 7.81
C SER A 127 10.02 -6.04 7.08
N GLN A 128 9.46 -6.24 5.89
CA GLN A 128 9.65 -7.47 5.12
C GLN A 128 11.11 -7.67 4.66
N ASN A 129 11.57 -8.92 4.62
CA ASN A 129 12.96 -9.27 4.27
C ASN A 129 13.33 -8.85 2.86
N SER A 130 12.40 -8.85 1.91
CA SER A 130 12.62 -8.38 0.56
C SER A 130 13.05 -6.91 0.53
N LEU A 131 12.57 -6.06 1.44
CA LEU A 131 13.02 -4.69 1.55
C LEU A 131 14.31 -4.58 2.36
N LEU A 132 14.37 -5.21 3.54
CA LEU A 132 15.54 -5.16 4.45
C LEU A 132 16.84 -5.69 3.82
N ARG A 133 16.74 -6.56 2.81
CA ARG A 133 17.92 -7.09 2.09
C ARG A 133 18.39 -6.19 0.95
N ASN A 134 17.55 -5.28 0.47
CA ASN A 134 17.82 -4.47 -0.72
C ASN A 134 17.96 -2.98 -0.42
N PHE A 135 17.49 -2.52 0.75
CA PHE A 135 17.48 -1.12 1.13
C PHE A 135 17.92 -0.96 2.59
N SER A 136 18.57 0.15 2.89
CA SER A 136 18.85 0.52 4.29
C SER A 136 17.55 0.84 5.03
N LEU A 137 17.52 0.66 6.35
CA LEU A 137 16.34 0.99 7.16
C LEU A 137 15.93 2.46 7.01
N LYS A 138 16.93 3.35 6.85
CA LYS A 138 16.69 4.77 6.53
C LYS A 138 15.90 4.91 5.23
N GLU A 139 16.33 4.28 4.14
CA GLU A 139 15.63 4.34 2.86
C GLU A 139 14.22 3.75 2.93
N ILE A 140 14.05 2.65 3.66
CA ILE A 140 12.75 2.00 3.88
C ILE A 140 11.75 2.94 4.56
N ILE A 141 12.23 3.89 5.36
CA ILE A 141 11.41 4.89 6.04
C ILE A 141 11.23 6.14 5.19
N THR A 142 12.32 6.71 4.65
CA THR A 142 12.27 8.02 3.99
C THR A 142 11.63 7.93 2.60
N LYS A 143 11.97 6.91 1.79
CA LYS A 143 11.50 6.83 0.40
C LYS A 143 9.97 6.75 0.28
N PRO A 144 9.24 5.92 1.06
CA PRO A 144 7.78 5.94 1.00
C PRO A 144 7.16 7.28 1.38
N LEU A 145 7.69 7.95 2.42
CA LEU A 145 7.19 9.26 2.83
C LEU A 145 7.39 10.29 1.72
N GLU A 146 8.60 10.37 1.16
CA GLU A 146 8.94 11.26 0.04
C GLU A 146 8.11 10.95 -1.21
N ALA A 147 7.78 9.67 -1.45
CA ALA A 147 6.92 9.26 -2.55
C ALA A 147 5.46 9.72 -2.38
N GLY A 148 5.02 10.01 -1.15
CA GLY A 148 3.65 10.43 -0.85
C GLY A 148 2.81 9.39 -0.08
N VAL A 149 3.43 8.37 0.50
CA VAL A 149 2.76 7.41 1.40
C VAL A 149 2.50 8.07 2.74
N ASP A 150 1.27 7.98 3.26
CA ASP A 150 0.82 8.71 4.45
C ASP A 150 1.03 7.90 5.74
N ILE A 151 0.81 6.59 5.69
CA ILE A 151 0.95 5.69 6.85
C ILE A 151 1.99 4.61 6.54
N LEU A 152 3.03 4.55 7.35
CA LEU A 152 4.06 3.50 7.29
C LEU A 152 3.71 2.34 8.22
N ILE A 153 3.63 1.13 7.67
CA ILE A 153 3.42 -0.09 8.46
C ILE A 153 4.77 -0.72 8.82
N PHE A 154 5.00 -0.88 10.12
CA PHE A 154 6.00 -1.77 10.69
C PHE A 154 5.26 -2.77 11.58
N SER A 155 5.15 -4.03 11.14
CA SER A 155 4.38 -5.05 11.88
C SER A 155 5.05 -5.51 13.18
N GLY A 156 6.36 -5.29 13.32
CA GLY A 156 7.16 -5.81 14.43
C GLY A 156 7.56 -7.28 14.28
N TYR A 157 7.17 -7.96 13.20
CA TYR A 157 7.42 -9.40 13.04
C TYR A 157 8.89 -9.75 12.74
N ARG A 158 9.60 -8.90 11.99
CA ARG A 158 10.99 -9.17 11.56
C ARG A 158 12.00 -8.16 12.09
N LEU A 159 11.55 -6.94 12.37
CA LEU A 159 12.35 -5.85 12.91
C LEU A 159 11.57 -5.24 14.09
N PRO A 160 12.19 -5.09 15.28
CA PRO A 160 11.55 -4.41 16.40
C PRO A 160 11.10 -3.00 16.01
N VAL A 161 9.87 -2.65 16.37
CA VAL A 161 9.25 -1.37 15.95
C VAL A 161 10.08 -0.18 16.44
N GLU A 162 10.74 -0.32 17.58
CA GLU A 162 11.61 0.69 18.20
C GLU A 162 12.75 1.11 17.26
N GLN A 163 13.37 0.16 16.55
CA GLN A 163 14.45 0.48 15.61
C GLN A 163 13.94 1.30 14.41
N GLY A 164 12.73 1.00 13.94
CA GLY A 164 12.07 1.78 12.90
C GLY A 164 11.75 3.20 13.39
N LEU A 165 11.23 3.34 14.60
CA LEU A 165 10.94 4.63 15.22
C LEU A 165 12.19 5.48 15.43
N ASP A 166 13.26 4.91 15.98
CA ASP A 166 14.54 5.61 16.19
C ASP A 166 15.11 6.13 14.87
N THR A 167 15.05 5.31 13.82
CA THR A 167 15.51 5.71 12.49
C THR A 167 14.63 6.80 11.89
N PHE A 168 13.31 6.74 12.08
CA PHE A 168 12.40 7.80 11.67
C PHE A 168 12.70 9.12 12.37
N PHE A 169 12.84 9.11 13.70
CA PHE A 169 13.18 10.33 14.45
C PHE A 169 14.52 10.92 14.03
N ALA A 170 15.53 10.07 13.76
CA ALA A 170 16.81 10.51 13.23
C ALA A 170 16.66 11.16 11.85
N ALA A 171 15.89 10.57 10.94
CA ALA A 171 15.64 11.11 9.62
C ALA A 171 14.95 12.49 9.66
N VAL A 172 13.94 12.64 10.53
CA VAL A 172 13.26 13.94 10.74
C VAL A 172 14.23 14.97 11.31
N LYS A 173 14.97 14.62 12.36
CA LYS A 173 15.96 15.51 12.99
C LYS A 173 17.03 15.99 11.99
N ASN A 174 17.44 15.11 11.08
CA ASN A 174 18.43 15.39 10.05
C ASN A 174 17.84 16.07 8.81
N LYS A 175 16.54 16.37 8.78
CA LYS A 175 15.81 16.97 7.64
C LYS A 175 15.89 16.12 6.36
N GLU A 176 15.95 14.81 6.53
CA GLU A 176 15.93 13.82 5.44
C GLU A 176 14.50 13.52 4.97
N VAL A 177 13.50 13.97 5.72
CA VAL A 177 12.10 14.02 5.30
C VAL A 177 11.60 15.43 5.58
N SER A 178 10.85 16.02 4.64
CA SER A 178 10.35 17.37 4.83
C SER A 178 9.25 17.41 5.91
N GLU A 179 9.31 18.40 6.80
CA GLU A 179 8.26 18.64 7.80
C GLU A 179 6.90 18.91 7.12
N GLU A 180 6.91 19.58 5.97
CA GLU A 180 5.72 19.82 5.15
C GLU A 180 5.03 18.49 4.77
N ARG A 181 5.81 17.50 4.28
CA ARG A 181 5.27 16.19 3.91
C ARG A 181 4.69 15.46 5.12
N ILE A 182 5.36 15.55 6.28
CA ILE A 182 4.88 14.94 7.52
C ILE A 182 3.55 15.60 7.97
N ASN A 183 3.49 16.93 7.94
CA ASN A 183 2.29 17.67 8.32
C ASN A 183 1.11 17.41 7.38
N GLU A 184 1.37 17.27 6.08
CA GLU A 184 0.36 16.86 5.10
C GLU A 184 -0.22 15.48 5.45
N ALA A 185 0.63 14.47 5.66
CA ALA A 185 0.20 13.13 6.06
C ALA A 185 -0.60 13.15 7.37
N ILE A 186 -0.12 13.86 8.39
CA ILE A 186 -0.79 13.99 9.69
C ILE A 186 -2.17 14.63 9.53
N SER A 187 -2.30 15.69 8.75
CA SER A 187 -3.58 16.37 8.50
C SER A 187 -4.63 15.40 7.94
N ARG A 188 -4.25 14.61 6.94
CA ARG A 188 -5.11 13.60 6.29
C ARG A 188 -5.49 12.48 7.27
N ILE A 189 -4.54 12.01 8.08
CA ILE A 189 -4.78 10.99 9.12
C ILE A 189 -5.74 11.51 10.21
N ILE A 190 -5.57 12.75 10.65
CA ILE A 190 -6.47 13.38 11.63
C ILE A 190 -7.88 13.50 11.07
N GLN A 191 -8.02 13.95 9.82
CA GLN A 191 -9.31 14.07 9.15
C GLN A 191 -10.02 12.71 9.07
N LEU A 192 -9.29 11.64 8.72
CA LEU A 192 -9.82 10.27 8.72
C LEU A 192 -10.33 9.87 10.12
N LYS A 193 -9.53 10.08 11.16
CA LYS A 193 -9.92 9.76 12.56
C LYS A 193 -11.11 10.57 13.03
N GLN A 194 -11.22 11.84 12.64
CA GLN A 194 -12.37 12.68 12.99
C GLN A 194 -13.67 12.20 12.33
N ASN A 195 -13.59 11.66 11.11
CA ASN A 195 -14.76 11.12 10.42
C ASN A 195 -15.27 9.82 11.05
N LEU A 196 -14.42 9.08 11.77
CA LEU A 196 -14.83 7.88 12.54
C LEU A 196 -15.58 8.20 13.84
N LEU A 197 -15.39 9.40 14.39
CA LEU A 197 -15.99 9.80 15.66
C LEU A 197 -17.38 10.44 15.49
N LYS A 198 -17.87 10.55 14.25
CA LYS A 198 -19.19 11.08 13.89
C LYS A 198 -20.17 9.94 13.70
#